data_AF-A0A924FZX1-F1
#
_entry.id   AF-A0A924FZX1-F1
#
_cell.length_a   1.000
_cell.length_b   1.000
_cell.length_c   1.000
_cell.angle_alpha   90.00
_cell.angle_beta   90.00
_cell.angle_gamma   90.00
#
_symmetry.space_group_name_H-M   'P 1'
#
loop_
_entity.id
_entity.type
_entity.pdbx_description
1 polymer ?
#
loop_
_entity_poly.entity_id
_entity_poly.type
_entity_poly.pdbx_seq_one_letter_code
_entity_poly.pdbx_strand_id
1 'polypeptide(L)' 'MIYREHAYSVVQTNSAGWTWTVQMEGSESRTGASHRRESAIGAAFAAIDKVIEAGARLRAVSHNVVDGRMIAKTATE' A
#
# COMPACT_ATOMS: atom_id res chain seq x y z
N MET A 1 5.18 4.40 14.91
CA MET A 1 3.71 4.41 15.15
C MET A 1 3.10 3.24 14.39
N ILE A 2 1.93 2.74 14.78
CA ILE A 2 1.25 1.63 14.10
C ILE A 2 -0.13 2.12 13.62
N TYR A 3 -0.46 1.86 12.36
CA TYR A 3 -1.78 2.13 11.78
C TYR A 3 -2.23 0.93 10.95
N ARG A 4 -3.40 0.36 11.28
CA ARG A 4 -3.94 -0.86 10.67
C ARG A 4 -2.89 -1.97 10.54
N GLU A 5 -2.20 -2.26 11.64
CA GLU A 5 -1.14 -3.29 11.74
C GLU A 5 0.16 -2.99 10.96
N HIS A 6 0.27 -1.82 10.33
CA HIS A 6 1.47 -1.40 9.62
C HIS A 6 2.30 -0.38 10.41
N ALA A 7 3.59 -0.64 10.51
CA ALA A 7 4.55 0.26 11.13
C ALA A 7 4.89 1.43 10.19
N TYR A 8 4.89 2.64 10.74
CA TYR A 8 5.36 3.82 10.02
C TYR A 8 6.08 4.79 10.95
N SER A 9 6.92 5.62 10.36
CA SER A 9 7.71 6.65 11.03
C SER A 9 7.48 8.01 10.39
N VAL A 10 7.42 9.05 11.21
CA VAL A 10 7.38 10.44 10.77
C VAL A 10 8.56 11.14 11.43
N VAL A 11 9.46 11.68 10.61
CA VAL A 11 10.69 12.35 11.02
C VAL A 11 10.64 13.80 10.57
N GLN A 12 10.76 14.73 11.51
CA GLN A 12 10.95 16.14 11.14
C GLN A 12 12.38 16.32 10.62
N THR A 13 12.54 16.73 9.36
CA THR A 13 13.85 16.92 8.75
C THR A 13 14.37 18.34 8.92
N ASN A 14 13.47 19.33 9.06
CA ASN A 14 13.84 20.70 9.45
C ASN A 14 12.63 21.46 10.04
N SER A 15 12.86 22.69 10.52
CA SER A 15 11.83 23.56 11.10
C SER A 15 10.69 23.93 10.12
N ALA A 16 10.90 23.73 8.82
CA ALA A 16 9.95 24.02 7.74
C ALA A 16 9.30 22.75 7.14
N GLY A 17 9.69 21.55 7.57
CA GLY A 17 9.43 20.32 6.83
C GLY A 17 9.38 19.05 7.70
N TRP A 18 8.30 18.31 7.52
CA TRP A 18 8.05 17.00 8.08
C TRP A 18 8.16 15.96 6.99
N THR A 19 9.07 15.01 7.15
CA THR A 19 9.20 13.86 6.26
C THR A 19 8.51 12.66 6.91
N TRP A 20 7.88 11.81 6.13
CA TRP A 20 7.32 10.56 6.60
C TRP A 20 7.88 9.40 5.79
N THR A 21 7.93 8.23 6.43
CA THR A 21 8.36 6.97 5.85
C THR A 21 7.41 5.88 6.31
N VAL A 22 6.73 5.26 5.36
CA VAL A 22 5.89 4.09 5.56
C VAL A 22 6.69 2.88 5.08
N GLN A 23 6.86 1.90 5.95
CA GLN A 23 7.49 0.63 5.61
C GLN A 23 6.50 -0.48 5.90
N MET A 24 6.02 -1.15 4.85
CA MET A 24 5.17 -2.32 4.99
C MET A 24 5.94 -3.58 4.64
N GLU A 25 5.64 -4.66 5.36
CA GLU A 25 6.19 -5.98 5.06
C GLU A 25 5.80 -6.41 3.63
N GLY A 26 6.79 -6.78 2.81
CA GLY A 26 6.58 -7.19 1.43
C GLY A 26 6.26 -6.07 0.43
N SER A 27 6.42 -4.80 0.80
CA SER A 27 6.25 -3.65 -0.11
C SER A 27 7.44 -2.68 -0.03
N GLU A 28 7.69 -1.95 -1.12
CA GLU A 28 8.69 -0.89 -1.13
C GLU A 28 8.33 0.23 -0.15
N SER A 29 9.36 0.70 0.57
CA SER A 29 9.23 1.81 1.50
C SER A 29 8.78 3.07 0.76
N ARG A 30 7.71 3.72 1.24
CA ARG A 30 7.21 4.97 0.67
C ARG A 30 7.58 6.15 1.56
N THR A 31 8.06 7.21 0.94
CA THR A 31 8.45 8.43 1.63
C THR A 31 7.77 9.65 1.03
N GLY A 32 7.57 10.68 1.84
CA GLY A 32 7.02 11.96 1.40
C GLY A 32 7.34 13.08 2.37
N ALA A 33 7.12 14.32 1.92
CA ALA A 33 7.38 15.52 2.71
C ALA A 33 6.11 16.39 2.81
N SER A 34 5.97 17.12 3.91
CA SER A 34 4.89 18.08 4.12
C SER A 34 5.33 19.21 5.05
N HIS A 35 4.76 20.40 4.87
CA HIS A 35 5.12 21.57 5.69
C HIS A 35 4.58 21.50 7.13
N ARG A 36 3.56 20.68 7.39
CA ARG A 36 2.96 20.48 8.72
C ARG A 36 3.00 19.03 9.13
N ARG A 37 3.15 18.79 10.43
CA ARG A 37 3.13 17.45 11.03
C ARG A 37 1.85 16.70 10.71
N GLU A 38 0.70 17.36 10.90
CA GLU A 38 -0.61 16.76 10.65
C GLU A 38 -0.78 16.36 9.19
N SER A 39 -0.31 17.20 8.25
CA SER A 39 -0.32 16.87 6.83
C SER A 39 0.61 15.70 6.50
N ALA A 40 1.79 15.61 7.13
CA ALA A 40 2.69 14.46 6.96
C ALA A 40 2.06 13.15 7.46
N ILE A 41 1.36 13.20 8.61
CA ILE A 41 0.64 12.05 9.15
C ILE A 41 -0.51 11.66 8.22
N GLY A 42 -1.32 12.62 7.77
CA GLY A 42 -2.41 12.35 6.83
C GLY A 42 -1.93 11.81 5.49
N ALA A 43 -0.84 12.32 4.95
CA ALA A 43 -0.21 11.82 3.74
C ALA A 43 0.33 10.39 3.90
N ALA A 44 0.93 10.08 5.07
CA ALA A 44 1.36 8.73 5.40
C ALA A 44 0.16 7.77 5.48
N PHE A 45 -0.95 8.16 6.10
CA PHE A 45 -2.18 7.35 6.14
C PHE A 45 -2.76 7.12 4.74
N ALA A 46 -2.84 8.15 3.91
CA ALA A 46 -3.29 8.01 2.52
C ALA A 46 -2.38 7.08 1.70
N ALA A 47 -1.07 7.10 1.97
CA ALA A 47 -0.13 6.18 1.32
C ALA A 47 -0.34 4.73 1.78
N ILE A 48 -0.66 4.52 3.06
CA ILE A 48 -0.99 3.20 3.61
C ILE A 48 -2.28 2.65 2.98
N ASP A 49 -3.36 3.44 2.96
CA ASP A 49 -4.64 3.02 2.39
C ASP A 49 -4.49 2.61 0.91
N LYS A 50 -3.74 3.39 0.11
CA LYS A 50 -3.47 3.02 -1.29
C LYS A 50 -2.76 1.67 -1.47
N VAL A 51 -1.84 1.31 -0.56
CA VAL A 51 -1.14 0.02 -0.63
C VAL A 51 -2.08 -1.12 -0.25
N ILE A 52 -2.89 -0.93 0.78
CA ILE A 52 -3.92 -1.90 1.20
C ILE A 52 -4.93 -2.12 0.08
N GLU A 53 -5.46 -1.05 -0.52
CA GLU A 53 -6.40 -1.12 -1.64
C GLU A 53 -5.79 -1.81 -2.86
N ALA A 54 -4.53 -1.50 -3.19
CA ALA A 54 -3.82 -2.18 -4.28
C ALA A 54 -3.64 -3.68 -4.00
N GLY A 55 -3.26 -4.05 -2.78
CA GLY A 55 -3.14 -5.45 -2.35
C GLY A 55 -4.48 -6.19 -2.37
N ALA A 56 -5.55 -5.56 -1.89
CA ALA A 56 -6.91 -6.12 -1.93
C ALA A 56 -7.40 -6.31 -3.37
N ARG A 57 -7.12 -5.35 -4.26
CA ARG A 57 -7.46 -5.45 -5.68
C ARG A 57 -6.71 -6.59 -6.37
N LEU A 58 -5.42 -6.75 -6.10
CA LEU A 58 -4.64 -7.88 -6.64
C LEU A 58 -5.21 -9.22 -6.17
N ARG A 59 -5.55 -9.36 -4.88
CA ARG A 59 -6.19 -10.57 -4.35
C ARG A 59 -7.55 -10.86 -5.00
N ALA A 60 -8.36 -9.83 -5.25
CA ALA A 60 -9.64 -9.97 -5.93
C ALA A 60 -9.48 -10.41 -7.40
N VAL A 61 -8.48 -9.87 -8.12
CA VAL A 61 -8.16 -10.31 -9.49
C VAL A 61 -7.69 -11.76 -9.49
N SER A 62 -6.79 -12.15 -8.58
CA SER A 62 -6.33 -13.54 -8.47
C SER A 62 -7.47 -14.52 -8.15
N HIS A 63 -8.45 -14.12 -7.33
CA HIS A 63 -9.63 -14.94 -7.05
C HIS A 63 -10.51 -15.11 -8.31
N ASN A 64 -10.72 -14.03 -9.09
CA ASN A 64 -11.50 -14.09 -10.32
C ASN A 64 -10.81 -14.90 -11.44
N VAL A 65 -9.48 -14.90 -11.53
CA VAL A 65 -8.75 -15.74 -12.51
C VAL A 65 -8.82 -17.23 -12.13
N VAL A 66 -8.89 -17.55 -10.82
CA VAL A 66 -9.03 -18.93 -10.34
C VAL A 66 -10.45 -19.47 -10.50
N ASP A 67 -11.49 -18.64 -10.34
CA ASP A 67 -12.89 -19.03 -10.59
C ASP A 67 -13.19 -19.21 -12.09
N GLY A 68 -12.50 -18.44 -12.95
CA GLY A 68 -12.56 -18.55 -14.41
C GLY A 68 -11.79 -19.72 -15.02
N ARG A 69 -11.71 -20.88 -14.35
CA ARG A 69 -11.11 -22.11 -14.92
C ARG A 69 -11.91 -22.55 -16.15
N MET A 70 -11.53 -21.98 -17.29
CA MET A 70 -11.82 -22.48 -18.62
C MET A 70 -11.23 -23.89 -18.68
N ILE A 71 -12.09 -24.89 -18.47
CA ILE A 71 -11.82 -26.26 -18.87
C ILE A 71 -11.66 -26.26 -20.38
N ALA A 72 -10.42 -26.06 -20.85
CA ALA A 72 -10.06 -26.37 -22.22
C ALA A 72 -10.33 -27.86 -22.41
N LYS A 73 -11.48 -28.18 -23.01
CA LYS A 73 -11.78 -29.52 -23.50
C LYS A 73 -10.76 -29.79 -24.59
N THR A 74 -9.89 -30.76 -24.37
CA THR A 74 -9.07 -31.39 -25.40
C THR A 74 -10.01 -31.88 -26.50
N ALA A 75 -10.07 -31.14 -27.61
CA ALA A 75 -10.53 -31.68 -28.87
C ALA A 75 -9.33 -32.41 -29.48
N THR A 76 -9.36 -33.74 -29.39
CA THR A 76 -8.54 -34.61 -30.21
C THR A 76 -9.34 -34.89 -31.47
N GLU A 77 -8.88 -34.37 -32.60
CA GLU A 77 -9.26 -34.80 -33.95
C GLU A 77 -8.08 -35.54 -34.58
#